data_AF-A0A9D4JSS2-F1
#
_entry.id   AF-A0A9D4JSS2-F1
#
_cell.length_a   1.000
_cell.length_b   1.000
_cell.length_c   1.000
_cell.angle_alpha   90.00
_cell.angle_beta   90.00
_cell.angle_gamma   90.00
#
_symmetry.space_group_name_H-M   'P 1'
#
loop_
_entity.id
_entity.type
_entity.pdbx_description
1 polymer ?
#
loop_
_entity_poly.entity_id
_entity_poly.type
_entity_poly.pdbx_seq_one_letter_code
_entity_poly.pdbx_strand_id
1 'polypeptide(L)' 'MLSKLSYVSRPIDRPYLYTTFAERLHQLAEAQPKKEAFVFYDFHGSRSSLTRRQLLNSR' A
#
# COMPACT_ATOMS: atom_id res chain seq x y z
N MET A 1 10.07 15.36 -35.87
CA MET A 1 10.06 15.89 -34.49
C MET A 1 9.52 14.77 -33.59
N LEU A 2 10.40 14.03 -32.91
CA LEU A 2 10.04 12.85 -32.11
C LEU A 2 10.27 13.16 -30.64
N SER A 3 9.18 13.41 -29.90
CA SER A 3 9.22 13.64 -28.46
C SER A 3 9.43 12.30 -27.75
N LYS A 4 10.66 12.05 -27.30
CA LYS A 4 11.08 10.86 -26.57
C LYS A 4 10.50 10.93 -25.15
N LEU A 5 9.50 10.11 -24.84
CA LEU A 5 9.00 9.93 -23.47
C LEU A 5 10.06 9.17 -22.65
N SER A 6 10.92 9.89 -21.94
CA SER A 6 11.88 9.31 -21.00
C SER A 6 11.32 9.32 -19.58
N TYR A 7 10.36 8.46 -19.27
CA TYR A 7 10.01 8.15 -17.88
C TYR A 7 10.81 6.92 -17.44
N VAL A 8 12.09 7.14 -17.13
CA VAL A 8 12.87 6.11 -16.42
C VAL A 8 12.55 6.31 -14.95
N SER A 9 11.70 5.44 -14.41
CA SER A 9 11.44 5.33 -12.98
C SER A 9 12.78 5.19 -12.26
N ARG A 10 13.08 6.11 -11.33
CA ARG A 10 14.31 6.06 -10.52
C ARG A 10 14.42 4.65 -9.90
N PRO A 11 15.60 4.02 -9.91
CA PRO A 11 15.80 2.76 -9.21
C PRO A 11 15.38 2.97 -7.75
N ILE A 12 14.48 2.11 -7.28
CA ILE A 12 14.00 2.17 -5.91
C ILE A 12 15.21 1.88 -5.01
N ASP A 13 15.59 2.84 -4.16
CA ASP A 13 16.77 2.78 -3.26
C ASP A 13 16.74 1.61 -2.25
N ARG A 14 15.68 0.81 -2.24
CA ARG A 14 15.51 -0.33 -1.36
C ARG A 14 15.23 -1.58 -2.18
N PRO A 15 16.10 -2.60 -2.12
CA PRO A 15 15.77 -3.89 -2.72
C PRO A 15 14.46 -4.40 -2.11
N TYR A 16 13.61 -5.02 -2.94
CA TYR A 16 12.44 -5.74 -2.47
C TYR A 16 12.93 -6.97 -1.67
N LEU A 17 13.12 -6.79 -0.36
CA LEU A 17 13.61 -7.82 0.57
C LEU A 17 12.53 -8.84 0.98
N TYR A 18 11.32 -8.75 0.42
CA TYR A 18 10.17 -9.55 0.85
C TYR A 18 9.96 -10.68 -0.13
N THR A 19 9.87 -11.92 0.38
CA THR A 19 9.72 -13.08 -0.50
C THR A 19 8.35 -13.11 -1.15
N THR A 20 7.33 -12.51 -0.50
CA THR A 20 5.99 -12.30 -1.07
C THR A 20 5.36 -10.96 -0.65
N PHE A 21 4.39 -10.49 -1.45
CA PHE A 21 3.58 -9.31 -1.12
C PHE A 21 2.80 -9.48 0.20
N ALA A 22 2.34 -10.69 0.50
CA ALA A 22 1.60 -11.00 1.72
C ALA A 22 2.47 -10.80 2.98
N GLU A 23 3.72 -11.27 2.94
CA GLU A 23 4.67 -11.06 4.05
C GLU A 23 4.94 -9.58 4.30
N ARG A 24 5.06 -8.78 3.23
CA ARG A 24 5.25 -7.34 3.37
C ARG A 24 4.06 -6.67 4.04
N LEU A 25 2.83 -7.03 3.67
CA LEU A 25 1.63 -6.51 4.31
C LEU A 25 1.58 -6.89 5.80
N HIS A 26 1.94 -8.13 6.13
CA HIS A 26 1.99 -8.61 7.51
C HIS A 26 2.97 -7.78 8.36
N GLN A 27 4.22 -7.63 7.90
CA GLN A 27 5.22 -6.82 8.59
C GLN A 27 4.81 -5.36 8.77
N LEU A 28 4.17 -4.77 7.75
CA LEU A 28 3.68 -3.38 7.84
C LEU A 28 2.54 -3.23 8.85
N ALA A 29 1.71 -4.28 9.00
CA ALA A 29 0.65 -4.32 10.00
C ALA A 29 1.20 -4.48 11.41
N GLU A 30 2.27 -5.26 11.61
CA GLU A 30 2.94 -5.38 12.89
C GLU A 30 3.68 -4.09 13.28
N ALA A 31 4.44 -3.50 12.35
CA ALA A 31 5.24 -2.31 12.63
C ALA A 31 4.39 -1.04 12.86
N GLN A 32 3.23 -0.94 12.20
CA GLN A 32 2.38 0.26 12.25
C GLN A 32 0.88 -0.13 12.25
N PRO A 33 0.38 -0.75 13.31
CA PRO A 33 -0.95 -1.38 13.34
C PRO A 33 -2.10 -0.38 13.17
N LYS A 34 -1.93 0.85 13.67
CA LYS A 34 -2.94 1.91 13.65
C LYS A 34 -2.92 2.75 12.38
N LYS A 35 -1.96 2.55 11.48
CA LYS A 35 -1.88 3.35 10.25
C LYS A 35 -3.00 2.96 9.30
N GLU A 36 -3.63 3.94 8.67
CA GLU A 36 -4.63 3.69 7.63
C GLU A 36 -3.99 2.91 6.47
N ALA A 37 -4.66 1.84 6.07
CA ALA A 37 -4.25 0.93 5.00
C ALA A 37 -5.16 1.02 3.80
N PHE A 38 -6.46 1.18 4.04
CA PHE A 38 -7.49 1.21 3.01
C PHE A 38 -8.52 2.27 3.36
N VAL A 39 -8.90 3.08 2.37
CA VAL A 39 -9.88 4.15 2.50
C VAL A 39 -10.93 3.92 1.43
N PHE A 40 -12.19 3.99 1.82
CA PHE A 40 -13.33 3.78 0.94
C PHE A 40 -14.43 4.78 1.26
N TYR A 41 -15.31 5.00 0.29
CA TYR A 41 -16.43 5.93 0.38
C TYR A 41 -17.72 5.15 0.20
N ASP A 42 -18.74 5.47 0.98
CA ASP A 42 -20.09 4.95 0.75
C ASP A 42 -20.76 5.66 -0.45
N PHE A 43 -21.95 5.19 -0.84
CA PHE A 43 -22.75 5.81 -1.91
C PHE A 43 -23.18 7.25 -1.59
N HIS A 44 -23.12 7.67 -0.33
CA HIS A 44 -23.45 9.02 0.14
C HIS A 44 -22.22 9.93 0.26
N GLY A 45 -21.02 9.43 -0.05
CA GLY A 45 -19.76 10.16 0.02
C GLY A 45 -19.07 10.15 1.39
N SER A 46 -19.58 9.43 2.40
CA SER A 46 -18.96 9.33 3.71
C SER A 46 -17.65 8.53 3.64
N ARG A 47 -16.58 9.10 4.17
CA ARG A 47 -15.26 8.48 4.22
C ARG A 47 -15.17 7.47 5.36
N SER A 48 -14.80 6.24 5.03
CA SER A 48 -14.45 5.19 5.97
C SER A 48 -13.04 4.67 5.71
N SER A 49 -12.38 4.11 6.73
CA SER A 49 -11.05 3.55 6.58
C SER A 49 -10.83 2.30 7.43
N LEU A 50 -9.94 1.43 6.95
CA LEU A 50 -9.40 0.30 7.69
C LEU A 50 -7.94 0.54 8.02
N THR A 51 -7.58 0.25 9.26
CA THR A 51 -6.20 0.21 9.72
C THR A 51 -5.50 -1.06 9.22
N ARG A 52 -4.16 -1.05 9.19
CA ARG A 52 -3.38 -2.22 8.75
C ARG A 52 -3.69 -3.48 9.56
N ARG A 53 -3.93 -3.34 10.87
CA ARG A 53 -4.31 -4.47 11.72
C ARG A 53 -5.70 -5.00 11.41
N GLN A 54 -6.68 -4.13 11.15
CA GLN A 54 -8.03 -4.56 10.77
C GLN A 54 -8.03 -5.31 9.43
N LEU A 55 -7.25 -4.84 8.46
CA LEU A 55 -7.14 -5.45 7.14
C LEU A 55 -6.45 -6.82 7.16
N LEU A 56 -5.52 -7.05 8.10
CA LEU A 56 -4.89 -8.36 8.29
C LEU A 56 -5.86 -9.40 8.88
N ASN A 57 -6.78 -8.96 9.75
CA ASN A 57 -7.70 -9.83 10.48
C ASN A 57 -8.98 -10.18 9.71
N SER A 58 -9.24 -9.54 8.56
CA SER A 58 -10.45 -9.76 7.75
C SER A 58 -10.37 -10.97 6.81
N ARG A 59 -9.65 -12.02 7.21
CA ARG A 59 -9.52 -13.28 6.45
C ARG A 59 -10.70 -14.21 6.68
#